data_AF-M2B2S6-F1
#
_entry.id   AF-M2B2S6-F1
#
_cell.length_a   1.000
_cell.length_b   1.000
_cell.length_c   1.000
_cell.angle_alpha   90.00
_cell.angle_beta   90.00
_cell.angle_gamma   90.00
#
_symmetry.space_group_name_H-M   'P 1'
#
loop_
_entity.id
_entity.type
_entity.pdbx_description
1 polymer ?
#
loop_
_entity_poly.entity_id
_entity_poly.type
_entity_poly.pdbx_seq_one_letter_code
_entity_poly.pdbx_strand_id
1 'polypeptide(L)'
;MTRISPAQRSLKERGNHRIANIAMVLVMAAFVGSAIWLFGGSTRSNEVDDNKKTTDYESATTSNRSAETATSHIAKLVPQLNSIKRTIQNRRFAFVPDIDAQFDQAASELAELEPKLAVDSHFAPTFSDLLHDLNLQAEELASPEIPKVVSSQAESFRRISDEATKLTSFESTTIALAVKSALDEKRQISERMMRPVKLALRQRQDEVTMLRKRIATLQSEQEQIRQKEERAAALKPHMNDVQRYLTPFTTPGYVQPAGNSISHNIERTVDAKPVSLDALRKLGALERTMEGLKCLLVFGGGRGPVHANRRPLGSFPAYKNWNALATPDVLNTVKRAQSLIRDHGEALVEAKLLSP
;
A
#
# COMPACT_ATOMS: atom_id res chain seq x y z
N MET A 1 8.23 -31.09 28.60
CA MET A 1 7.92 -29.73 29.10
C MET A 1 7.51 -28.85 27.92
N THR A 2 6.21 -28.68 27.70
CA THR A 2 5.66 -27.94 26.55
C THR A 2 5.85 -26.44 26.75
N ARG A 3 6.59 -25.80 25.83
CA ARG A 3 6.84 -24.36 25.82
C ARG A 3 5.62 -23.64 25.24
N ILE A 4 4.71 -23.21 26.11
CA ILE A 4 3.61 -22.32 25.74
C ILE A 4 4.20 -20.97 25.35
N SER A 5 3.81 -20.44 24.18
CA SER A 5 4.36 -19.17 23.70
C SER A 5 3.92 -18.00 24.59
N PRO A 6 4.73 -16.93 24.73
CA PRO A 6 4.35 -15.74 25.50
C PRO A 6 3.00 -15.13 25.06
N ALA A 7 2.66 -15.26 23.77
CA ALA A 7 1.38 -14.81 23.22
C ALA A 7 0.19 -15.65 23.73
N GLN A 8 0.36 -16.98 23.86
CA GLN A 8 -0.67 -17.87 24.41
C GLN A 8 -0.85 -17.68 25.92
N ARG A 9 0.23 -17.40 26.67
CA ARG A 9 0.11 -17.00 28.09
C ARG A 9 -0.66 -15.68 28.26
N SER A 10 -0.36 -14.69 27.43
CA SER A 10 -1.05 -13.38 27.50
C SER A 10 -2.54 -13.46 27.14
N LEU A 11 -2.92 -14.31 26.20
CA LEU A 11 -4.33 -14.54 25.85
C LEU A 11 -5.09 -15.26 26.99
N LYS A 12 -4.45 -16.25 27.62
CA LYS A 12 -5.02 -16.94 28.79
C LYS A 12 -5.19 -16.00 29.99
N GLU A 13 -4.18 -15.18 30.29
CA GLU A 13 -4.26 -14.18 31.37
C GLU A 13 -5.35 -13.13 31.10
N ARG A 14 -5.49 -12.64 29.85
CA ARG A 14 -6.57 -11.69 29.49
C ARG A 14 -7.97 -12.30 29.61
N GLY A 15 -8.13 -13.59 29.31
CA GLY A 15 -9.39 -14.31 29.50
C GLY A 15 -9.77 -14.38 30.99
N ASN A 16 -8.82 -14.75 31.83
CA ASN A 16 -9.03 -14.89 33.27
C ASN A 16 -9.32 -13.55 33.94
N HIS A 17 -8.68 -12.46 33.51
CA HIS A 17 -8.99 -11.11 34.00
C HIS A 17 -10.38 -10.61 33.58
N ARG A 18 -10.86 -10.96 32.39
CA ARG A 18 -12.23 -10.61 31.97
C ARG A 18 -13.28 -11.35 32.78
N ILE A 19 -13.09 -12.65 33.02
CA ILE A 19 -14.02 -13.47 33.80
C ILE A 19 -14.03 -13.01 35.27
N ALA A 20 -12.86 -12.75 35.86
CA ALA A 20 -12.77 -12.19 37.21
C ALA A 20 -13.43 -10.81 37.30
N ASN A 21 -13.28 -9.95 36.29
CA ASN A 21 -13.96 -8.66 36.26
C ASN A 21 -15.48 -8.79 36.14
N ILE A 22 -15.99 -9.72 35.32
CA ILE A 22 -17.44 -9.93 35.18
C ILE A 22 -18.02 -10.51 36.49
N ALA A 23 -17.34 -11.48 37.10
CA ALA A 23 -17.73 -12.01 38.40
C ALA A 23 -17.71 -10.92 39.49
N MET A 24 -16.66 -10.09 39.51
CA MET A 24 -16.55 -8.96 40.44
C MET A 24 -17.63 -7.92 40.17
N VAL A 25 -17.98 -7.63 38.92
CA VAL A 25 -19.07 -6.71 38.55
C VAL A 25 -20.42 -7.28 38.98
N LEU A 26 -20.66 -8.59 38.84
CA LEU A 26 -21.90 -9.23 39.31
C LEU A 26 -22.02 -9.22 40.83
N VAL A 27 -20.92 -9.52 41.54
CA VAL A 27 -20.87 -9.46 43.00
C VAL A 27 -21.02 -8.02 43.50
N MET A 28 -20.36 -7.06 42.85
CA MET A 28 -20.49 -5.64 43.17
C MET A 28 -21.87 -5.10 42.82
N ALA A 29 -22.49 -5.53 41.72
CA ALA A 29 -23.87 -5.15 41.38
C ALA A 29 -24.87 -5.71 42.40
N ALA A 30 -24.65 -6.93 42.88
CA ALA A 30 -25.46 -7.54 43.93
C ALA A 30 -25.24 -6.86 45.29
N PHE A 31 -23.99 -6.49 45.64
CA PHE A 31 -23.66 -5.75 46.87
C PHE A 31 -24.11 -4.29 46.83
N VAL A 32 -23.96 -3.61 45.70
CA VAL A 32 -24.40 -2.22 45.51
C VAL A 32 -25.93 -2.19 45.41
N GLY A 33 -26.55 -3.17 44.77
CA GLY A 33 -27.98 -3.38 44.78
C GLY A 33 -28.52 -3.55 46.19
N SER A 34 -27.90 -4.39 47.02
CA SER A 34 -28.30 -4.61 48.42
C SER A 34 -27.94 -3.43 49.35
N ALA A 35 -26.87 -2.68 49.07
CA ALA A 35 -26.52 -1.46 49.81
C ALA A 35 -27.45 -0.28 49.47
N ILE A 36 -27.86 -0.13 48.20
CA ILE A 36 -28.88 0.82 47.75
C ILE A 36 -30.25 0.44 48.35
N TRP A 37 -30.54 -0.86 48.45
CA TRP A 37 -31.72 -1.43 49.12
C TRP A 37 -31.83 -1.06 50.60
N LEU A 38 -30.69 -0.93 51.31
CA LEU A 38 -30.67 -0.58 52.74
C LEU A 38 -30.67 0.94 53.03
N PHE A 39 -30.21 1.81 52.11
CA PHE A 39 -29.87 3.20 52.48
C PHE A 39 -30.17 4.36 51.51
N GLY A 40 -30.83 4.19 50.35
CA GLY A 40 -31.09 5.39 49.53
C GLY A 40 -31.96 5.22 48.29
N GLY A 41 -32.90 6.14 48.12
CA GLY A 41 -33.85 6.19 47.01
C GLY A 41 -33.29 6.70 45.69
N SER A 42 -33.93 6.20 44.62
CA SER A 42 -34.11 6.75 43.27
C SER A 42 -33.02 7.70 42.75
N THR A 43 -32.05 7.14 42.02
CA THR A 43 -31.34 7.89 40.97
C THR A 43 -31.61 7.25 39.61
N ARG A 44 -32.18 8.08 38.73
CA ARG A 44 -32.52 7.81 37.33
C ARG A 44 -31.23 7.67 36.52
N SER A 45 -31.04 6.55 35.82
CA SER A 45 -29.92 6.36 34.90
C SER A 45 -30.32 6.78 33.48
N ASN A 46 -29.39 7.44 32.79
CA ASN A 46 -29.53 7.86 31.39
C ASN A 46 -29.04 6.76 30.45
N GLU A 47 -29.77 6.67 29.35
CA GLU A 47 -29.60 5.87 28.15
C GLU A 47 -28.19 5.99 27.54
N VAL A 48 -27.56 4.84 27.28
CA VAL A 48 -26.29 4.72 26.54
C VAL A 48 -26.57 3.96 25.25
N ASP A 49 -26.29 4.62 24.14
CA ASP A 49 -26.47 4.16 22.76
C ASP A 49 -25.29 3.26 22.37
N ASP A 50 -25.57 2.01 21.97
CA ASP A 50 -24.55 0.98 21.73
C ASP A 50 -24.51 0.58 20.23
N ASN A 51 -23.53 1.12 19.50
CA ASN A 51 -23.29 0.83 18.08
C ASN A 51 -22.24 -0.29 17.96
N LYS A 52 -22.70 -1.54 17.83
CA LYS A 52 -21.85 -2.73 17.78
C LYS A 52 -21.51 -3.11 16.34
N LYS A 53 -20.23 -3.04 15.99
CA LYS A 53 -19.66 -3.54 14.73
C LYS A 53 -19.12 -4.96 14.95
N THR A 54 -19.60 -5.92 14.17
CA THR A 54 -19.18 -7.32 14.17
C THR A 54 -17.84 -7.50 13.47
N THR A 55 -16.98 -8.36 14.03
CA THR A 55 -15.81 -8.92 13.33
C THR A 55 -15.82 -10.42 13.53
N ASP A 56 -15.86 -11.15 12.42
CA ASP A 56 -15.78 -12.59 12.34
C ASP A 56 -14.36 -13.10 12.64
N TYR A 57 -14.27 -14.21 13.38
CA TYR A 57 -13.06 -15.00 13.52
C TYR A 57 -13.39 -16.49 13.39
N GLU A 58 -12.66 -17.15 12.50
CA GLU A 58 -12.69 -18.59 12.22
C GLU A 58 -12.30 -19.42 13.44
N SER A 59 -13.01 -20.53 13.63
CA SER A 59 -12.80 -21.50 14.71
C SER A 59 -11.73 -22.53 14.36
N ALA A 60 -10.85 -22.81 15.32
CA ALA A 60 -9.97 -23.98 15.33
C ALA A 60 -10.45 -25.01 16.37
N THR A 61 -10.62 -26.25 15.92
CA THR A 61 -11.12 -27.41 16.65
C THR A 61 -10.08 -27.99 17.61
N THR A 62 -10.42 -28.15 18.90
CA THR A 62 -9.67 -29.02 19.84
C THR A 62 -10.57 -29.77 20.84
N SER A 63 -10.46 -31.10 20.80
CA SER A 63 -10.54 -32.11 21.88
C SER A 63 -11.68 -32.08 22.92
N ASN A 64 -12.70 -32.94 22.70
CA ASN A 64 -13.94 -33.11 23.49
C ASN A 64 -13.88 -34.10 24.68
N ARG A 65 -12.92 -34.01 25.62
CA ARG A 65 -12.91 -34.98 26.75
C ARG A 65 -12.85 -34.44 28.18
N SER A 66 -12.88 -33.12 28.39
CA SER A 66 -13.00 -32.51 29.73
C SER A 66 -14.20 -31.56 29.88
N ALA A 67 -15.05 -31.46 28.86
CA ALA A 67 -16.17 -30.51 28.84
C ALA A 67 -17.40 -30.98 29.62
N GLU A 68 -17.63 -32.30 29.73
CA GLU A 68 -18.89 -32.85 30.28
C GLU A 68 -19.09 -32.62 31.78
N THR A 69 -18.02 -32.45 32.57
CA THR A 69 -18.14 -32.15 34.01
C THR A 69 -18.34 -30.67 34.30
N ALA A 70 -17.73 -29.77 33.52
CA ALA A 70 -17.81 -28.32 33.72
C ALA A 70 -19.17 -27.73 33.31
N THR A 71 -19.79 -28.26 32.24
CA THR A 71 -21.15 -27.87 31.82
C THR A 71 -22.21 -28.19 32.88
N SER A 72 -22.00 -29.22 33.69
CA SER A 72 -22.95 -29.63 34.75
C SER A 72 -23.04 -28.65 35.92
N HIS A 73 -22.01 -27.83 36.16
CA HIS A 73 -22.00 -26.85 37.26
C HIS A 73 -22.62 -25.52 36.86
N ILE A 74 -22.36 -25.03 35.65
CA ILE A 74 -22.94 -23.76 35.15
C ILE A 74 -24.46 -23.89 34.97
N ALA A 75 -24.92 -25.05 34.49
CA ALA A 75 -26.34 -25.37 34.39
C ALA A 75 -27.08 -25.32 35.74
N LYS A 76 -26.38 -25.40 36.89
CA LYS A 76 -26.96 -25.24 38.24
C LYS A 76 -27.02 -23.78 38.71
N LEU A 77 -26.20 -22.89 38.15
CA LEU A 77 -26.14 -21.47 38.53
C LEU A 77 -27.36 -20.69 38.03
N VAL A 78 -27.82 -20.95 36.81
CA VAL A 78 -28.99 -20.27 36.22
C VAL A 78 -30.26 -20.51 37.06
N PRO A 79 -30.59 -21.74 37.49
CA PRO A 79 -31.68 -21.99 38.45
C PRO A 79 -31.53 -21.25 39.78
N GLN A 80 -30.31 -21.16 40.34
CA GLN A 80 -30.06 -20.45 41.60
C GLN A 80 -30.30 -18.94 41.45
N LEU A 81 -29.80 -18.34 40.37
CA LEU A 81 -30.02 -16.94 40.05
C LEU A 81 -31.52 -16.63 39.90
N ASN A 82 -32.25 -17.51 39.21
CA ASN A 82 -33.71 -17.40 39.06
C ASN A 82 -34.47 -17.60 40.37
N SER A 83 -33.96 -18.42 41.30
CA SER A 83 -34.53 -18.56 42.64
C SER A 83 -34.40 -17.26 43.43
N ILE A 84 -33.22 -16.65 43.42
CA ILE A 84 -32.96 -15.34 44.06
C ILE A 84 -33.87 -14.27 43.46
N LYS A 85 -33.98 -14.22 42.12
CA LYS A 85 -34.89 -13.30 41.42
C LYS A 85 -36.34 -13.43 41.91
N ARG A 86 -36.87 -14.66 42.02
CA ARG A 86 -38.24 -14.90 42.53
C ARG A 86 -38.41 -14.46 43.98
N THR A 87 -37.43 -14.71 44.84
CA THR A 87 -37.46 -14.27 46.24
C THR A 87 -37.57 -12.74 46.33
N ILE A 88 -36.86 -12.03 45.47
CA ILE A 88 -36.91 -10.56 45.37
C ILE A 88 -38.25 -10.07 44.79
N GLN A 89 -38.73 -10.68 43.70
CA GLN A 89 -39.97 -10.30 43.01
C GLN A 89 -41.22 -10.43 43.88
N ASN A 90 -41.27 -11.44 44.75
CA ASN A 90 -42.42 -11.69 45.62
C ASN A 90 -42.70 -10.56 46.63
N ARG A 91 -41.79 -9.58 46.79
CA ARG A 91 -41.90 -8.53 47.81
C ARG A 91 -42.40 -7.16 47.32
N ARG A 92 -42.94 -7.05 46.09
CA ARG A 92 -43.61 -5.84 45.57
C ARG A 92 -42.87 -4.52 45.85
N PHE A 93 -41.56 -4.48 45.63
CA PHE A 93 -40.79 -3.24 45.74
C PHE A 93 -40.93 -2.40 44.45
N ALA A 94 -40.89 -1.07 44.57
CA ALA A 94 -41.08 -0.16 43.44
C ALA A 94 -39.96 -0.23 42.37
N PHE A 95 -38.79 -0.77 42.71
CA PHE A 95 -37.61 -0.88 41.85
C PHE A 95 -37.36 -2.32 41.33
N VAL A 96 -38.32 -3.23 41.54
CA VAL A 96 -38.26 -4.61 40.99
C VAL A 96 -37.96 -4.64 39.47
N PRO A 97 -38.48 -3.73 38.62
CA PRO A 97 -38.20 -3.78 37.18
C PRO A 97 -36.72 -3.59 36.80
N ASP A 98 -36.00 -2.70 37.51
CA ASP A 98 -34.60 -2.40 37.19
C ASP A 98 -33.66 -3.53 37.64
N ILE A 99 -33.97 -4.14 38.79
CA ILE A 99 -33.26 -5.32 39.27
C ILE A 99 -33.54 -6.50 38.34
N ASP A 100 -34.80 -6.69 37.92
CA ASP A 100 -35.15 -7.75 36.97
C ASP A 100 -34.37 -7.64 35.66
N ALA A 101 -34.22 -6.42 35.12
CA ALA A 101 -33.44 -6.18 33.91
C ALA A 101 -31.95 -6.53 34.09
N GLN A 102 -31.35 -6.19 35.25
CA GLN A 102 -29.97 -6.52 35.56
C GLN A 102 -29.76 -8.02 35.76
N PHE A 103 -30.70 -8.72 36.41
CA PHE A 103 -30.66 -10.17 36.56
C PHE A 103 -30.80 -10.89 35.21
N ASP A 104 -31.64 -10.38 34.31
CA ASP A 104 -31.82 -10.94 32.97
C ASP A 104 -30.58 -10.70 32.09
N GLN A 105 -29.98 -9.52 32.17
CA GLN A 105 -28.71 -9.23 31.49
C GLN A 105 -27.59 -10.14 32.01
N ALA A 106 -27.45 -10.26 33.33
CA ALA A 106 -26.46 -11.13 33.96
C ALA A 106 -26.64 -12.60 33.55
N ALA A 107 -27.88 -13.10 33.52
CA ALA A 107 -28.19 -14.46 33.09
C ALA A 107 -27.83 -14.69 31.61
N SER A 108 -28.11 -13.70 30.74
CA SER A 108 -27.78 -13.77 29.31
C SER A 108 -26.26 -13.75 29.08
N GLU A 109 -25.53 -12.88 29.77
CA GLU A 109 -24.07 -12.81 29.68
C GLU A 109 -23.41 -14.10 30.21
N LEU A 110 -23.95 -14.68 31.29
CA LEU A 110 -23.46 -15.95 31.83
C LEU A 110 -23.67 -17.10 30.83
N ALA A 111 -24.81 -17.12 30.13
CA ALA A 111 -25.11 -18.11 29.09
C ALA A 111 -24.19 -17.98 27.87
N GLU A 112 -23.86 -16.75 27.44
CA GLU A 112 -22.91 -16.52 26.35
C GLU A 112 -21.47 -16.92 26.71
N LEU A 113 -21.12 -16.86 28.00
CA LEU A 113 -19.79 -17.16 28.51
C LEU A 113 -19.60 -18.64 28.87
N GLU A 114 -20.67 -19.43 28.97
CA GLU A 114 -20.66 -20.87 29.27
C GLU A 114 -19.62 -21.67 28.45
N PRO A 115 -19.51 -21.54 27.11
CA PRO A 115 -18.52 -22.30 26.33
C PRO A 115 -17.07 -21.87 26.61
N LYS A 116 -16.85 -20.68 27.19
CA LYS A 116 -15.51 -20.13 27.49
C LYS A 116 -15.06 -20.44 28.91
N LEU A 117 -15.99 -20.56 29.86
CA LEU A 117 -15.70 -20.87 31.26
C LEU A 117 -15.45 -22.36 31.54
N ALA A 118 -15.82 -23.26 30.62
CA ALA A 118 -15.62 -24.70 30.75
C ALA A 118 -14.14 -25.14 30.93
N VAL A 119 -13.18 -24.21 30.81
CA VAL A 119 -11.73 -24.47 30.83
C VAL A 119 -11.10 -24.28 32.23
N ASP A 120 -11.72 -23.55 33.15
CA ASP A 120 -11.15 -23.28 34.49
C ASP A 120 -11.99 -23.90 35.62
N SER A 121 -11.56 -25.08 36.08
CA SER A 121 -12.21 -25.88 37.14
C SER A 121 -12.21 -25.25 38.54
N HIS A 122 -11.50 -24.14 38.74
CA HIS A 122 -11.40 -23.47 40.03
C HIS A 122 -12.43 -22.35 40.24
N PHE A 123 -13.14 -21.91 39.20
CA PHE A 123 -14.08 -20.79 39.31
C PHE A 123 -15.46 -21.19 39.83
N ALA A 124 -15.96 -22.34 39.39
CA ALA A 124 -17.29 -22.85 39.74
C ALA A 124 -17.56 -22.98 41.26
N PRO A 125 -16.65 -23.52 42.10
CA PRO A 125 -16.93 -23.65 43.54
C PRO A 125 -16.98 -22.29 44.24
N THR A 126 -16.01 -21.41 44.00
CA THR A 126 -15.95 -20.08 44.62
C THR A 126 -17.16 -19.22 44.26
N PHE A 127 -17.66 -19.32 43.02
CA PHE A 127 -18.84 -18.59 42.59
C PHE A 127 -20.13 -19.16 43.18
N SER A 128 -20.21 -20.49 43.33
CA SER A 128 -21.34 -21.15 44.00
C SER A 128 -21.43 -20.77 45.48
N ASP A 129 -20.29 -20.70 46.17
CA ASP A 129 -20.22 -20.27 47.57
C ASP A 129 -20.69 -18.82 47.71
N LEU A 130 -20.26 -17.96 46.79
CA LEU A 130 -20.65 -16.55 46.76
C LEU A 130 -22.16 -16.36 46.52
N LEU A 131 -22.76 -17.14 45.61
CA LEU A 131 -24.21 -17.13 45.40
C LEU A 131 -24.99 -17.68 46.59
N HIS A 132 -24.42 -18.66 47.29
CA HIS A 132 -25.02 -19.22 48.50
C HIS A 132 -25.04 -18.17 49.62
N ASP A 133 -23.91 -17.48 49.85
CA ASP A 133 -23.81 -16.38 50.80
C ASP A 133 -24.78 -15.25 50.46
N LEU A 134 -24.93 -14.94 49.16
CA LEU A 134 -25.87 -13.92 48.69
C LEU A 134 -27.33 -14.33 48.93
N ASN A 135 -27.67 -15.61 48.73
CA ASN A 135 -29.00 -16.12 49.02
C ASN A 135 -29.30 -16.11 50.53
N LEU A 136 -28.30 -16.45 51.37
CA LEU A 136 -28.42 -16.36 52.83
C LEU A 136 -28.62 -14.91 53.28
N GLN A 137 -27.85 -13.96 52.73
CA GLN A 137 -28.04 -12.54 53.01
C GLN A 137 -29.40 -12.02 52.53
N ALA A 138 -29.87 -12.46 51.35
CA ALA A 138 -31.19 -12.11 50.85
C ALA A 138 -32.32 -12.67 51.74
N GLU A 139 -32.16 -13.88 52.29
CA GLU A 139 -33.09 -14.48 53.25
C GLU A 139 -33.05 -13.79 54.62
N GLU A 140 -31.85 -13.43 55.11
CA GLU A 140 -31.67 -12.71 56.37
C GLU A 140 -32.29 -11.31 56.30
N LEU A 141 -32.09 -10.61 55.18
CA LEU A 141 -32.74 -9.32 54.88
C LEU A 141 -34.25 -9.46 54.62
N ALA A 142 -34.73 -10.66 54.29
CA ALA A 142 -36.16 -10.95 54.17
C ALA A 142 -36.83 -11.19 55.53
N SER A 143 -36.08 -11.29 56.63
CA SER A 143 -36.65 -11.40 57.97
C SER A 143 -37.35 -10.09 58.38
N PRO A 144 -38.62 -10.13 58.84
CA PRO A 144 -39.43 -8.94 59.11
C PRO A 144 -39.04 -8.14 60.37
N GLU A 145 -37.94 -8.46 61.04
CA GLU A 145 -37.47 -7.75 62.23
C GLU A 145 -36.14 -7.03 61.95
N ILE A 146 -36.22 -5.79 61.44
CA ILE A 146 -35.07 -4.88 61.45
C ILE A 146 -35.31 -3.78 62.51
N PRO A 147 -34.52 -3.75 63.61
CA PRO A 147 -34.57 -2.68 64.59
C PRO A 147 -33.96 -1.38 64.05
N LYS A 148 -34.62 -0.26 64.34
CA LYS A 148 -34.25 1.12 63.99
C LYS A 148 -33.03 1.62 64.77
N VAL A 149 -31.81 1.14 64.48
CA VAL A 149 -30.57 1.76 64.98
C VAL A 149 -29.46 1.70 63.92
N VAL A 150 -29.59 2.43 62.79
CA VAL A 150 -28.51 2.46 61.78
C VAL A 150 -28.31 3.83 61.09
N SER A 151 -28.80 4.94 61.66
CA SER A 151 -28.58 6.27 61.05
C SER A 151 -27.21 6.88 61.35
N SER A 152 -26.57 6.57 62.50
CA SER A 152 -25.25 7.14 62.85
C SER A 152 -24.05 6.35 62.29
N GLN A 153 -24.20 5.04 62.08
CA GLN A 153 -23.18 4.20 61.42
C GLN A 153 -23.17 4.40 59.90
N ALA A 154 -24.32 4.68 59.28
CA ALA A 154 -24.40 4.95 57.84
C ALA A 154 -23.58 6.18 57.41
N GLU A 155 -23.46 7.20 58.28
CA GLU A 155 -22.66 8.39 57.97
C GLU A 155 -21.15 8.15 58.08
N SER A 156 -20.68 7.29 58.99
CA SER A 156 -19.26 6.92 59.07
C SER A 156 -18.84 6.02 57.92
N PHE A 157 -19.70 5.09 57.49
CA PHE A 157 -19.47 4.27 56.29
C PHE A 157 -19.47 5.10 55.00
N ARG A 158 -20.32 6.13 54.88
CA ARG A 158 -20.29 7.05 53.74
C ARG A 158 -18.97 7.81 53.64
N ARG A 159 -18.43 8.31 54.75
CA ARG A 159 -17.11 8.98 54.77
C ARG A 159 -15.97 8.03 54.38
N ILE A 160 -15.99 6.80 54.88
CA ILE A 160 -14.98 5.77 54.54
C ILE A 160 -15.10 5.37 53.06
N SER A 161 -16.33 5.25 52.53
CA SER A 161 -16.60 4.98 51.12
C SER A 161 -16.13 6.11 50.21
N ASP A 162 -16.42 7.37 50.55
CA ASP A 162 -15.99 8.54 49.78
C ASP A 162 -14.46 8.70 49.77
N GLU A 163 -13.78 8.28 50.83
CA GLU A 163 -12.32 8.29 50.92
C GLU A 163 -11.68 7.11 50.17
N ALA A 164 -12.29 5.92 50.23
CA ALA A 164 -11.88 4.76 49.45
C ALA A 164 -12.08 4.97 47.94
N THR A 165 -13.17 5.62 47.52
CA THR A 165 -13.39 5.99 46.10
C THR A 165 -12.39 7.03 45.60
N LYS A 166 -12.00 7.99 46.45
CA LYS A 166 -10.92 8.94 46.12
C LYS A 166 -9.57 8.24 45.98
N LEU A 167 -9.21 7.37 46.92
CA LEU A 167 -7.97 6.58 46.87
C LEU A 167 -7.91 5.68 45.63
N THR A 168 -8.99 4.95 45.34
CA THR A 168 -9.06 4.10 44.13
C THR A 168 -9.00 4.91 42.83
N SER A 169 -9.62 6.10 42.78
CA SER A 169 -9.49 7.00 41.63
C SER A 169 -8.05 7.52 41.46
N PHE A 170 -7.35 7.81 42.56
CA PHE A 170 -5.95 8.23 42.54
C PHE A 170 -5.01 7.07 42.15
N GLU A 171 -5.24 5.86 42.66
CA GLU A 171 -4.51 4.66 42.26
C GLU A 171 -4.74 4.34 40.78
N SER A 172 -5.99 4.44 40.30
CA SER A 172 -6.30 4.20 38.89
C SER A 172 -5.62 5.19 37.95
N THR A 173 -5.53 6.47 38.34
CA THR A 173 -4.87 7.51 37.54
C THR A 173 -3.35 7.38 37.55
N THR A 174 -2.76 7.02 38.69
CA THR A 174 -1.31 6.75 38.78
C THR A 174 -0.90 5.51 38.00
N ILE A 175 -1.69 4.43 38.05
CA ILE A 175 -1.50 3.23 37.23
C ILE A 175 -1.65 3.57 35.74
N ALA A 176 -2.68 4.33 35.36
CA ALA A 176 -2.88 4.73 33.97
C ALA A 176 -1.71 5.58 33.43
N LEU A 177 -1.19 6.51 34.23
CA LEU A 177 -0.01 7.32 33.88
C LEU A 177 1.25 6.46 33.74
N ALA A 178 1.48 5.51 34.65
CA ALA A 178 2.62 4.60 34.60
C ALA A 178 2.56 3.65 33.38
N VAL A 179 1.38 3.15 33.04
CA VAL A 179 1.18 2.33 31.83
C VAL A 179 1.42 3.16 30.57
N LYS A 180 0.94 4.41 30.55
CA LYS A 180 1.15 5.32 29.41
C LYS A 180 2.63 5.65 29.22
N SER A 181 3.35 5.99 30.28
CA SER A 181 4.79 6.28 30.19
C SER A 181 5.61 5.06 29.75
N ALA A 182 5.30 3.87 30.26
CA ALA A 182 5.95 2.63 29.83
C ALA A 182 5.69 2.29 28.35
N LEU A 183 4.47 2.55 27.86
CA LEU A 183 4.15 2.38 26.44
C LEU A 183 4.90 3.38 25.56
N ASP A 184 4.99 4.64 25.98
CA ASP A 184 5.71 5.67 25.24
C ASP A 184 7.23 5.41 25.23
N GLU A 185 7.81 4.94 26.34
CA GLU A 185 9.21 4.52 26.39
C GLU A 185 9.48 3.34 25.45
N LYS A 186 8.60 2.32 25.46
CA LYS A 186 8.69 1.19 24.54
C LYS A 186 8.60 1.64 23.08
N ARG A 187 7.72 2.60 22.77
CA ARG A 187 7.62 3.20 21.43
C ARG A 187 8.91 3.90 21.06
N GLN A 188 9.47 4.74 21.93
CA GLN A 188 10.73 5.45 21.67
C GLN A 188 11.91 4.49 21.45
N ILE A 189 12.03 3.44 22.26
CA ILE A 189 13.07 2.42 22.09
C ILE A 189 12.88 1.70 20.74
N SER A 190 11.65 1.29 20.43
CA SER A 190 11.36 0.63 19.16
C SER A 190 11.65 1.52 17.95
N GLU A 191 11.35 2.82 18.05
CA GLU A 191 11.60 3.78 16.99
C GLU A 191 13.11 4.03 16.80
N ARG A 192 13.86 4.18 17.89
CA ARG A 192 15.32 4.30 17.85
C ARG A 192 15.99 3.08 17.20
N MET A 193 15.49 1.88 17.50
CA MET A 193 16.00 0.64 16.91
C MET A 193 15.56 0.46 15.44
N MET A 194 14.35 0.90 15.08
CA MET A 194 13.81 0.79 13.72
C MET A 194 14.34 1.86 12.76
N ARG A 195 14.72 3.04 13.26
CA ARG A 195 15.24 4.14 12.44
C ARG A 195 16.47 3.76 11.59
N PRO A 196 17.54 3.15 12.12
CA PRO A 196 18.69 2.75 11.30
C PRO A 196 18.32 1.69 10.28
N VAL A 197 17.43 0.74 10.63
CA VAL A 197 16.94 -0.29 9.69
C VAL A 197 16.15 0.34 8.54
N LYS A 198 15.26 1.30 8.84
CA LYS A 198 14.51 2.04 7.82
C LYS A 198 15.42 2.87 6.92
N LEU A 199 16.45 3.52 7.48
CA LEU A 199 17.43 4.28 6.72
C LEU A 199 18.26 3.37 5.81
N ALA A 200 18.76 2.24 6.32
CA ALA A 200 19.50 1.27 5.54
C ALA A 200 18.64 0.66 4.42
N LEU A 201 17.36 0.40 4.68
CA LEU A 201 16.42 -0.09 3.66
C LEU A 201 16.21 0.93 2.54
N ARG A 202 16.03 2.22 2.89
CA ARG A 202 15.92 3.30 1.91
C ARG A 202 17.19 3.44 1.07
N GLN A 203 18.36 3.43 1.71
CA GLN A 203 19.65 3.48 1.01
C GLN A 203 19.80 2.33 0.00
N ARG A 204 19.43 1.10 0.40
CA ARG A 204 19.44 -0.06 -0.51
C ARG A 204 18.43 0.08 -1.64
N GLN A 205 17.25 0.63 -1.38
CA GLN A 205 16.25 0.90 -2.42
C GLN A 205 16.77 1.92 -3.43
N ASP A 206 17.38 3.00 -2.94
CA ASP A 206 17.98 4.04 -3.78
C ASP A 206 19.12 3.46 -4.62
N GLU A 207 20.00 2.65 -4.02
CA GLU A 207 21.08 1.94 -4.72
C GLU A 207 20.54 1.02 -5.82
N VAL A 208 19.52 0.21 -5.53
CA VAL A 208 18.87 -0.65 -6.53
C VAL A 208 18.25 0.17 -7.65
N THR A 209 17.64 1.33 -7.36
CA THR A 209 17.07 2.19 -8.39
C THR A 209 18.16 2.79 -9.29
N MET A 210 19.28 3.20 -8.72
CA MET A 210 20.44 3.72 -9.45
C MET A 210 21.07 2.65 -10.35
N LEU A 211 21.26 1.43 -9.82
CA LEU A 211 21.77 0.30 -10.60
C LEU A 211 20.82 -0.06 -11.75
N ARG A 212 19.50 -0.07 -11.53
CA ARG A 212 18.51 -0.29 -12.60
C ARG A 212 18.59 0.76 -13.70
N LYS A 213 18.71 2.05 -13.34
CA LYS A 213 18.92 3.12 -14.31
C LYS A 213 20.21 2.91 -15.11
N ARG A 214 21.30 2.53 -14.44
CA ARG A 214 22.59 2.26 -15.08
C ARG A 214 22.52 1.07 -16.05
N ILE A 215 21.85 -0.01 -15.67
CA ILE A 215 21.62 -1.17 -16.52
C ILE A 215 20.80 -0.76 -17.76
N ALA A 216 19.72 0.01 -17.58
CA ALA A 216 18.91 0.49 -18.70
C ALA A 216 19.72 1.36 -19.68
N THR A 217 20.57 2.26 -19.17
CA THR A 217 21.44 3.08 -20.02
C THR A 217 22.43 2.22 -20.80
N LEU A 218 23.09 1.25 -20.14
CA LEU A 218 24.05 0.37 -20.80
C LEU A 218 23.40 -0.52 -21.86
N GLN A 219 22.19 -1.03 -21.60
CA GLN A 219 21.41 -1.78 -22.57
C GLN A 219 21.04 -0.93 -23.79
N SER A 220 20.64 0.33 -23.58
CA SER A 220 20.34 1.24 -24.68
C SER A 220 21.57 1.60 -25.52
N GLU A 221 22.73 1.79 -24.88
CA GLU A 221 24.01 2.04 -25.56
C GLU A 221 24.43 0.81 -26.38
N GLN A 222 24.32 -0.38 -25.81
CA GLN A 222 24.65 -1.63 -26.49
C GLN A 222 23.75 -1.87 -27.72
N GLU A 223 22.45 -1.61 -27.59
CA GLU A 223 21.52 -1.73 -28.70
C GLU A 223 21.82 -0.71 -29.81
N GLN A 224 22.18 0.54 -29.46
CA GLN A 224 22.61 1.54 -30.43
C GLN A 224 23.89 1.13 -31.17
N ILE A 225 24.87 0.57 -30.46
CA ILE A 225 26.11 0.05 -31.07
C ILE A 225 25.78 -1.08 -32.04
N ARG A 226 24.93 -2.02 -31.62
CA ARG A 226 24.51 -3.14 -32.45
C ARG A 226 23.79 -2.67 -33.72
N GLN A 227 22.83 -1.74 -33.59
CA GLN A 227 22.12 -1.18 -34.73
C GLN A 227 23.06 -0.46 -35.70
N LYS A 228 24.05 0.27 -35.18
CA LYS A 228 25.10 0.90 -36.00
C LYS A 228 25.94 -0.14 -36.74
N GLU A 229 26.33 -1.22 -36.09
CA GLU A 229 27.08 -2.32 -36.71
C GLU A 229 26.25 -3.02 -37.80
N GLU A 230 24.97 -3.29 -37.54
CA GLU A 230 24.03 -3.87 -38.50
C GLU A 230 23.85 -2.97 -39.73
N ARG A 231 23.67 -1.65 -39.52
CA ARG A 231 23.60 -0.65 -40.60
C ARG A 231 24.87 -0.60 -41.43
N ALA A 232 26.05 -0.61 -40.78
CA ALA A 232 27.33 -0.63 -41.46
C ALA A 232 27.56 -1.93 -42.26
N ALA A 233 27.17 -3.07 -41.70
CA ALA A 233 27.23 -4.36 -42.37
C ALA A 233 26.32 -4.41 -43.61
N ALA A 234 25.10 -3.86 -43.52
CA ALA A 234 24.16 -3.75 -44.65
C ALA A 234 24.67 -2.81 -45.75
N LEU A 235 25.44 -1.78 -45.40
CA LEU A 235 26.03 -0.84 -46.36
C LEU A 235 27.22 -1.44 -47.14
N LYS A 236 28.01 -2.31 -46.50
CA LYS A 236 29.23 -2.92 -47.05
C LYS A 236 29.09 -3.48 -48.48
N PRO A 237 28.08 -4.31 -48.83
CA PRO A 237 27.93 -4.84 -50.19
C PRO A 237 27.64 -3.77 -51.26
N HIS A 238 27.20 -2.58 -50.86
CA HIS A 238 26.83 -1.49 -51.76
C HIS A 238 27.91 -0.41 -51.88
N MET A 239 29.09 -0.60 -51.26
CA MET A 239 30.14 0.43 -51.27
C MET A 239 30.68 0.79 -52.64
N ASN A 240 30.78 -0.18 -53.55
CA ASN A 240 31.19 0.10 -54.93
C ASN A 240 30.19 1.03 -55.63
N ASP A 241 28.89 0.79 -55.43
CA ASP A 241 27.83 1.62 -56.02
C ASP A 241 27.80 3.01 -55.41
N VAL A 242 28.03 3.13 -54.10
CA VAL A 242 28.12 4.43 -53.41
C VAL A 242 29.30 5.24 -53.95
N GLN A 243 30.48 4.64 -54.09
CA GLN A 243 31.64 5.33 -54.66
C GLN A 243 31.40 5.75 -56.11
N ARG A 244 30.70 4.91 -56.87
CA ARG A 244 30.41 5.13 -58.29
C ARG A 244 29.36 6.20 -58.54
N TYR A 245 28.23 6.13 -57.84
CA TYR A 245 27.03 6.92 -58.13
C TYR A 245 26.82 8.08 -57.15
N LEU A 246 27.40 8.04 -55.94
CA LEU A 246 27.18 9.07 -54.92
C LEU A 246 28.34 10.06 -54.78
N THR A 247 29.35 10.01 -55.67
CA THR A 247 30.48 10.94 -55.68
C THR A 247 30.11 12.42 -55.50
N PRO A 248 29.09 12.99 -56.19
CA PRO A 248 28.74 14.40 -56.03
C PRO A 248 28.04 14.71 -54.69
N PHE A 249 27.65 13.70 -53.91
CA PHE A 249 27.05 13.86 -52.60
C PHE A 249 28.06 13.59 -51.48
N THR A 250 28.95 12.62 -51.67
CA THR A 250 29.92 12.22 -50.65
C THR A 250 31.19 13.04 -50.64
N THR A 251 31.55 13.68 -51.76
CA THR A 251 32.73 14.54 -51.82
C THR A 251 32.50 15.82 -51.00
N PRO A 252 33.44 16.21 -50.13
CA PRO A 252 33.33 17.48 -49.41
C PRO A 252 33.26 18.67 -50.35
N GLY A 253 32.37 19.62 -50.04
CA GLY A 253 32.22 20.87 -50.80
C GLY A 253 31.53 21.95 -49.98
N TYR A 254 31.61 23.18 -50.46
CA TYR A 254 31.10 24.38 -49.76
C TYR A 254 29.63 24.68 -50.05
N VAL A 255 28.90 23.76 -50.66
CA VAL A 255 27.53 24.01 -51.13
C VAL A 255 26.60 22.92 -50.63
N GLN A 256 25.50 23.32 -50.01
CA GLN A 256 24.45 22.45 -49.50
C GLN A 256 23.11 22.82 -50.16
N PRO A 257 22.14 21.91 -50.20
CA PRO A 257 20.76 22.28 -50.51
C PRO A 257 20.24 23.26 -49.46
N ALA A 258 19.60 24.35 -49.86
CA ALA A 258 19.05 25.34 -48.93
C ALA A 258 17.78 24.87 -48.18
N GLY A 259 17.38 23.60 -48.34
CA GLY A 259 16.29 22.98 -47.59
C GLY A 259 14.88 23.47 -47.91
N ASN A 260 14.69 24.42 -48.82
CA ASN A 260 13.40 24.67 -49.43
C ASN A 260 13.24 23.75 -50.65
N SER A 261 12.02 23.35 -50.99
CA SER A 261 11.71 22.41 -52.11
C SER A 261 12.06 22.96 -53.51
N ILE A 262 12.89 23.99 -53.58
CA ILE A 262 13.40 24.61 -54.80
C ILE A 262 14.74 23.94 -55.12
N SER A 263 14.73 23.04 -56.10
CA SER A 263 15.87 22.21 -56.52
C SER A 263 17.16 22.98 -56.87
N HIS A 264 17.04 24.26 -57.22
CA HIS A 264 18.17 25.13 -57.58
C HIS A 264 18.70 25.98 -56.43
N ASN A 265 18.00 26.04 -55.30
CA ASN A 265 18.41 26.90 -54.21
C ASN A 265 19.48 26.20 -53.37
N ILE A 266 20.60 26.89 -53.23
CA ILE A 266 21.79 26.36 -52.58
C ILE A 266 22.27 27.32 -51.50
N GLU A 267 22.75 26.75 -50.41
CA GLU A 267 23.39 27.47 -49.32
C GLU A 267 24.90 27.23 -49.38
N ARG A 268 25.69 28.30 -49.23
CA ARG A 268 27.14 28.19 -49.17
C ARG A 268 27.60 28.06 -47.72
N THR A 269 28.27 26.97 -47.40
CA THR A 269 28.85 26.72 -46.08
C THR A 269 30.30 27.22 -46.01
N VAL A 270 30.74 27.61 -44.81
CA VAL A 270 32.14 28.01 -44.54
C VAL A 270 33.07 26.81 -44.64
N ASP A 271 32.66 25.68 -44.08
CA ASP A 271 33.41 24.43 -44.13
C ASP A 271 33.02 23.60 -45.35
N ALA A 272 34.01 22.95 -45.98
CA ALA A 272 33.75 21.94 -46.99
C ALA A 272 33.27 20.65 -46.31
N LYS A 273 32.01 20.27 -46.55
CA LYS A 273 31.39 19.06 -45.98
C LYS A 273 30.71 18.23 -47.08
N PRO A 274 30.59 16.91 -46.89
CA PRO A 274 29.67 16.10 -47.69
C PRO A 274 28.25 16.66 -47.60
N VAL A 275 27.39 16.29 -48.53
CA VAL A 275 26.02 16.78 -48.56
C VAL A 275 25.24 16.27 -47.35
N SER A 276 24.41 17.12 -46.75
CA SER A 276 23.61 16.75 -45.58
C SER A 276 22.44 15.85 -45.98
N LEU A 277 22.27 14.75 -45.23
CA LEU A 277 21.15 13.83 -45.41
C LEU A 277 19.83 14.57 -45.15
N ASP A 278 19.75 15.35 -44.08
CA ASP A 278 18.57 16.13 -43.75
C ASP A 278 18.29 17.24 -44.77
N ALA A 279 19.31 17.87 -45.34
CA ALA A 279 19.13 18.85 -46.42
C ALA A 279 18.55 18.20 -47.69
N LEU A 280 18.99 16.99 -48.04
CA LEU A 280 18.43 16.23 -49.17
C LEU A 280 16.99 15.79 -48.92
N ARG A 281 16.64 15.44 -47.67
CA ARG A 281 15.26 15.14 -47.27
C ARG A 281 14.37 16.37 -47.43
N LYS A 282 14.79 17.52 -46.89
CA LYS A 282 14.04 18.79 -46.97
C LYS A 282 13.86 19.30 -48.42
N LEU A 283 14.84 19.04 -49.29
CA LEU A 283 14.74 19.32 -50.72
C LEU A 283 13.66 18.46 -51.43
N GLY A 284 13.21 17.36 -50.81
CA GLY A 284 12.35 16.36 -51.45
C GLY A 284 13.10 15.38 -52.34
N ALA A 285 14.44 15.44 -52.39
CA ALA A 285 15.25 14.62 -53.30
C ALA A 285 15.19 13.10 -53.00
N LEU A 286 14.75 12.73 -51.79
CA LEU A 286 14.62 11.33 -51.36
C LEU A 286 13.21 10.75 -51.52
N GLU A 287 12.26 11.56 -51.99
CA GLU A 287 10.88 11.10 -52.26
C GLU A 287 10.84 10.15 -53.45
N ARG A 288 9.99 9.11 -53.39
CA ARG A 288 9.79 8.12 -54.47
C ARG A 288 8.97 8.67 -55.64
N THR A 289 9.19 9.93 -56.00
CA THR A 289 8.45 10.67 -57.03
C THR A 289 9.40 11.08 -58.14
N MET A 290 8.86 11.35 -59.33
CA MET A 290 9.65 11.92 -60.42
C MET A 290 10.25 13.28 -60.06
N GLU A 291 9.58 14.04 -59.19
CA GLU A 291 10.08 15.32 -58.70
C GLU A 291 11.28 15.13 -57.77
N GLY A 292 11.23 14.15 -56.86
CA GLY A 292 12.40 13.81 -56.03
C GLY A 292 13.63 13.41 -56.86
N LEU A 293 13.43 12.62 -57.92
CA LEU A 293 14.51 12.27 -58.86
C LEU A 293 15.06 13.49 -59.61
N LYS A 294 14.19 14.43 -60.01
CA LYS A 294 14.60 15.70 -60.62
C LYS A 294 15.41 16.54 -59.65
N CYS A 295 14.94 16.74 -58.41
CA CYS A 295 15.68 17.46 -57.38
C CYS A 295 17.07 16.87 -57.15
N LEU A 296 17.16 15.53 -57.08
CA LEU A 296 18.44 14.83 -56.91
C LEU A 296 19.38 15.03 -58.12
N LEU A 297 18.86 14.92 -59.35
CA LEU A 297 19.63 15.11 -60.57
C LEU A 297 20.11 16.57 -60.72
N VAL A 298 19.24 17.54 -60.45
CA VAL A 298 19.57 18.96 -60.55
C VAL A 298 20.70 19.32 -59.59
N PHE A 299 20.59 18.92 -58.32
CA PHE A 299 21.59 19.26 -57.32
C PHE A 299 22.90 18.49 -57.52
N GLY A 300 22.83 17.16 -57.74
CA GLY A 300 24.01 16.31 -57.90
C GLY A 300 24.70 16.43 -59.26
N GLY A 301 23.92 16.70 -60.31
CA GLY A 301 24.37 16.74 -61.70
C GLY A 301 24.63 18.15 -62.25
N GLY A 302 24.11 19.19 -61.58
CA GLY A 302 24.20 20.57 -62.04
C GLY A 302 25.61 21.17 -61.91
N ARG A 303 26.13 21.71 -63.03
CA ARG A 303 27.45 22.36 -63.09
C ARG A 303 27.43 23.80 -63.63
N GLY A 304 26.25 24.35 -63.92
CA GLY A 304 26.11 25.69 -64.45
C GLY A 304 26.36 26.79 -63.41
N PRO A 305 26.43 28.08 -63.81
CA PRO A 305 26.54 29.22 -62.89
C PRO A 305 25.41 29.25 -61.85
N VAL A 306 24.24 28.75 -62.24
CA VAL A 306 23.03 28.63 -61.42
C VAL A 306 23.09 27.42 -60.47
N HIS A 307 23.93 26.42 -60.76
CA HIS A 307 24.05 25.17 -60.00
C HIS A 307 25.52 25.03 -59.57
N ALA A 308 25.90 25.76 -58.52
CA ALA A 308 27.29 25.89 -58.09
C ALA A 308 27.88 24.64 -57.41
N ASN A 309 27.32 23.44 -57.64
CA ASN A 309 27.89 22.20 -57.13
C ASN A 309 29.10 21.80 -57.98
N ARG A 310 30.29 22.23 -57.55
CA ARG A 310 31.56 21.94 -58.24
C ARG A 310 32.12 20.55 -57.94
N ARG A 311 31.39 19.69 -57.21
CA ARG A 311 31.85 18.35 -56.85
C ARG A 311 32.05 17.47 -58.10
N PRO A 312 33.00 16.52 -58.06
CA PRO A 312 33.16 15.55 -59.13
C PRO A 312 31.90 14.68 -59.24
N LEU A 313 31.50 14.39 -60.48
CA LEU A 313 30.29 13.59 -60.75
C LEU A 313 30.53 12.09 -60.56
N GLY A 314 31.76 11.61 -60.72
CA GLY A 314 32.01 10.16 -60.82
C GLY A 314 31.23 9.58 -62.00
N SER A 315 30.39 8.57 -61.74
CA SER A 315 29.44 8.02 -62.72
C SER A 315 28.03 8.61 -62.58
N PHE A 316 27.79 9.60 -61.72
CA PHE A 316 26.50 10.27 -61.64
C PHE A 316 26.26 11.13 -62.90
N PRO A 317 25.07 11.10 -63.50
CA PRO A 317 24.80 11.81 -64.75
C PRO A 317 24.85 13.32 -64.57
N ALA A 318 25.44 14.02 -65.54
CA ALA A 318 25.41 15.48 -65.60
C ALA A 318 23.99 15.97 -65.94
N TYR A 319 23.53 17.00 -65.22
CA TYR A 319 22.27 17.66 -65.52
C TYR A 319 22.46 18.58 -66.75
N LYS A 320 21.76 18.25 -67.83
CA LYS A 320 21.72 19.08 -69.07
C LYS A 320 20.41 19.84 -69.18
N ASN A 321 19.30 19.16 -68.97
CA ASN A 321 17.94 19.71 -69.01
C ASN A 321 16.98 18.77 -68.26
N TRP A 322 15.73 19.20 -68.09
CA TRP A 322 14.68 18.42 -67.43
C TRP A 322 14.36 17.08 -68.12
N ASN A 323 14.59 16.99 -69.43
CA ASN A 323 14.31 15.79 -70.22
C ASN A 323 15.40 14.72 -70.08
N ALA A 324 16.50 14.98 -69.37
CA ALA A 324 17.57 14.01 -69.16
C ALA A 324 17.07 12.72 -68.47
N LEU A 325 16.02 12.81 -67.64
CA LEU A 325 15.39 11.64 -67.00
C LEU A 325 14.53 10.80 -67.96
N ALA A 326 14.25 11.25 -69.18
CA ALA A 326 13.60 10.42 -70.19
C ALA A 326 14.53 9.33 -70.73
N THR A 327 15.85 9.51 -70.61
CA THR A 327 16.84 8.50 -70.98
C THR A 327 16.87 7.38 -69.92
N PRO A 328 16.61 6.11 -70.27
CA PRO A 328 16.51 5.01 -69.31
C PRO A 328 17.76 4.85 -68.43
N ASP A 329 18.95 5.00 -68.99
CA ASP A 329 20.21 4.86 -68.25
C ASP A 329 20.39 5.93 -67.17
N VAL A 330 20.02 7.18 -67.48
CA VAL A 330 20.05 8.30 -66.53
C VAL A 330 19.02 8.05 -65.43
N LEU A 331 17.79 7.68 -65.81
CA LEU A 331 16.72 7.39 -64.85
C LEU A 331 17.12 6.27 -63.88
N ASN A 332 17.66 5.17 -64.40
CA ASN A 332 18.09 4.03 -63.59
C ASN A 332 19.24 4.39 -62.66
N THR A 333 20.20 5.19 -63.14
CA THR A 333 21.32 5.66 -62.32
C THR A 333 20.86 6.57 -61.19
N VAL A 334 19.98 7.55 -61.48
CA VAL A 334 19.44 8.47 -60.47
C VAL A 334 18.55 7.72 -59.47
N LYS A 335 17.72 6.76 -59.93
CA LYS A 335 16.94 5.88 -59.04
C LYS A 335 17.84 5.05 -58.13
N ARG A 336 18.95 4.49 -58.65
CA ARG A 336 19.91 3.72 -57.86
C ARG A 336 20.57 4.60 -56.80
N ALA A 337 21.03 5.80 -57.18
CA ALA A 337 21.57 6.77 -56.25
C ALA A 337 20.56 7.15 -55.15
N GLN A 338 19.31 7.44 -55.53
CA GLN A 338 18.25 7.74 -54.58
C GLN A 338 17.97 6.58 -53.62
N SER A 339 17.92 5.34 -54.11
CA SER A 339 17.74 4.16 -53.25
C SER A 339 18.89 4.00 -52.26
N LEU A 340 20.15 4.20 -52.69
CA LEU A 340 21.31 4.07 -51.81
C LEU A 340 21.28 5.09 -50.68
N ILE A 341 20.96 6.36 -50.99
CA ILE A 341 20.87 7.42 -49.96
C ILE A 341 19.69 7.18 -49.03
N ARG A 342 18.54 6.72 -49.55
CA ARG A 342 17.37 6.49 -48.70
C ARG A 342 17.53 5.27 -47.80
N ASP A 343 18.03 4.17 -48.36
CA ASP A 343 18.07 2.87 -47.69
C ASP A 343 19.30 2.78 -46.76
N HIS A 344 20.38 3.54 -47.04
CA HIS A 344 21.60 3.55 -46.22
C HIS A 344 22.03 4.95 -45.75
N GLY A 345 21.18 5.97 -45.81
CA GLY A 345 21.55 7.36 -45.50
C GLY A 345 22.19 7.52 -44.12
N GLU A 346 21.61 6.88 -43.10
CA GLU A 346 22.14 6.94 -41.72
C GLU A 346 23.51 6.27 -41.62
N ALA A 347 23.69 5.10 -42.25
CA ALA A 347 24.98 4.41 -42.30
C ALA A 347 26.04 5.24 -43.04
N LEU A 348 25.65 5.98 -44.08
CA LEU A 348 26.52 6.91 -44.81
C LEU A 348 26.93 8.10 -43.94
N VAL A 349 26.03 8.63 -43.10
CA VAL A 349 26.35 9.68 -42.11
C VAL A 349 27.32 9.15 -41.06
N GLU A 350 27.08 7.95 -40.53
CA GLU A 350 27.96 7.29 -39.55
C GLU A 350 29.37 7.02 -40.14
N ALA A 351 29.45 6.68 -41.42
CA ALA A 351 30.69 6.51 -42.17
C ALA A 351 31.33 7.84 -42.61
N LYS A 352 30.75 8.99 -42.26
CA LYS A 352 31.18 10.35 -42.67
C LYS A 352 31.20 10.57 -44.19
N LEU A 353 30.42 9.78 -44.92
CA LEU A 353 30.20 9.93 -46.36
C LEU A 353 29.08 10.91 -46.66
N LEU A 354 28.15 11.14 -45.72
CA LEU A 354 27.20 12.25 -45.75
C LEU A 354 27.35 13.08 -44.47
N SER A 355 26.93 14.34 -44.49
CA SER A 355 26.77 15.09 -43.25
C SER A 355 25.38 14.79 -42.64
N PRO A 356 25.22 14.88 -41.31
CA PRO A 356 23.92 14.69 -40.68
C PRO A 356 22.86 15.64 -41.27
#